data_AF-A0A974AKN6-F1
#
_entry.id   AF-A0A974AKN6-F1
#
_cell.length_a   1.000
_cell.length_b   1.000
_cell.length_c   1.000
_cell.angle_alpha   90.00
_cell.angle_beta   90.00
_cell.angle_gamma   90.00
#
_symmetry.space_group_name_H-M   'P 1'
#
loop_
_entity.id
_entity.type
_entity.pdbx_description
1 polymer ?
#
loop_
_entity_poly.entity_id
_entity_poly.type
_entity_poly.pdbx_seq_one_letter_code
_entity_poly.pdbx_strand_id
1 'polypeptide(L)'
;MSHAPTQEIQMNAADQHALDAFDDAFDTIGDYHRKAAHYFMQAARHHLAAAAADDDGDAAAQEMHAFKAYRQQLNGVHCAEIAAMERDDETEELQALQAQMSETV
;
A
#
# COMPACT_ATOMS: atom_id res chain seq x y z
N MET A 1 4.75 35.15 19.61
CA MET A 1 4.00 33.94 19.20
C MET A 1 4.95 33.11 18.36
N SER A 2 5.26 31.89 18.80
CA SER A 2 6.27 31.02 18.20
C SER A 2 5.65 30.26 17.04
N HIS A 3 6.17 30.42 15.83
CA HIS A 3 5.74 29.62 14.67
C HIS A 3 6.48 28.29 14.72
N ALA A 4 5.74 27.20 14.94
CA ALA A 4 6.26 25.84 14.74
C ALA A 4 6.56 25.64 13.25
N PRO A 5 7.73 25.08 12.87
CA PRO A 5 7.99 24.72 11.50
C PRO A 5 7.10 23.52 11.14
N THR A 6 6.24 23.67 10.14
CA THR A 6 5.58 22.54 9.47
C THR A 6 6.67 21.68 8.86
N GLN A 7 7.03 20.59 9.53
CA GLN A 7 8.00 19.64 9.01
C GLN A 7 7.26 18.84 7.92
N GLU A 8 7.34 19.34 6.68
CA GLU A 8 6.90 18.59 5.51
C GLU A 8 7.60 17.23 5.56
N ILE A 9 6.79 16.17 5.62
CA ILE A 9 7.30 14.80 5.66
C ILE A 9 7.94 14.56 4.29
N GLN A 10 9.25 14.81 4.21
CA GLN A 10 10.04 14.54 3.02
C GLN A 10 10.03 13.02 2.80
N MET A 11 9.25 12.61 1.82
CA MET A 11 9.26 11.24 1.33
C MET A 11 10.66 10.98 0.79
N ASN A 12 11.33 9.96 1.32
CA ASN A 12 12.70 9.63 0.92
C ASN A 12 12.71 9.26 -0.57
N ALA A 13 13.74 9.70 -1.31
CA ALA A 13 13.97 9.31 -2.69
C ALA A 13 13.94 7.78 -2.90
N ALA A 14 14.27 6.97 -1.88
CA ALA A 14 14.12 5.52 -1.91
C ALA A 14 12.66 5.03 -1.89
N ASP A 15 11.75 5.73 -1.20
CA ASP A 15 10.30 5.46 -1.26
C ASP A 15 9.72 5.91 -2.61
N GLN A 16 10.19 7.04 -3.16
CA GLN A 16 9.77 7.51 -4.49
C GLN A 16 10.28 6.57 -5.60
N HIS A 17 11.53 6.11 -5.54
CA HIS A 17 12.07 5.15 -6.50
C HIS A 17 11.39 3.78 -6.43
N ALA A 18 10.92 3.37 -5.25
CA ALA A 18 10.11 2.16 -5.16
C ALA A 18 8.80 2.34 -5.91
N LEU A 19 8.11 3.47 -5.72
CA LEU A 19 6.86 3.78 -6.42
C LEU A 19 7.05 3.90 -7.96
N ASP A 20 8.11 4.57 -8.41
CA ASP A 20 8.39 4.75 -9.84
C ASP A 20 8.84 3.46 -10.54
N ALA A 21 9.49 2.53 -9.83
CA ALA A 21 9.88 1.23 -10.40
C ALA A 21 8.70 0.25 -10.58
N PHE A 22 7.51 0.62 -10.12
CA PHE A 22 6.31 -0.23 -10.11
C PHE A 22 5.26 0.16 -11.17
N ASP A 23 5.53 1.18 -12.01
CA ASP A 23 4.55 1.80 -12.93
C ASP A 23 4.64 1.31 -14.40
N ASP A 24 5.68 0.55 -14.78
CA ASP A 24 6.00 0.33 -16.20
C ASP A 24 5.44 -0.98 -16.84
N ALA A 25 4.63 -1.75 -16.11
CA ALA A 25 3.92 -2.91 -16.66
C ALA A 25 2.55 -3.02 -15.99
N PHE A 26 1.48 -3.08 -16.81
CA PHE A 26 0.09 -3.27 -16.37
C PHE A 26 0.02 -4.16 -15.12
N ASP A 27 -0.36 -3.56 -13.99
CA ASP A 27 -0.49 -4.28 -12.73
C ASP A 27 -1.64 -5.27 -12.82
N THR A 28 -1.32 -6.56 -12.93
CA THR A 28 -2.37 -7.57 -12.82
C THR A 28 -2.95 -7.58 -11.41
N ILE A 29 -4.16 -8.15 -11.22
CA ILE A 29 -4.72 -8.41 -9.87
C ILE A 29 -3.69 -9.10 -8.97
N GLY A 30 -2.91 -10.04 -9.54
CA GLY A 30 -1.83 -10.72 -8.85
C GLY A 30 -0.67 -9.80 -8.42
N ASP A 31 -0.35 -8.77 -9.22
CA ASP A 31 0.65 -7.76 -8.87
C ASP A 31 0.18 -6.89 -7.71
N TYR A 32 -1.08 -6.45 -7.72
CA TYR A 32 -1.64 -5.69 -6.61
C TYR A 32 -1.63 -6.48 -5.30
N HIS A 33 -1.92 -7.79 -5.32
CA HIS A 33 -1.75 -8.63 -4.14
C HIS A 33 -0.28 -8.73 -3.68
N ARG A 34 0.68 -8.86 -4.61
CA ARG A 34 2.11 -8.87 -4.28
C ARG A 34 2.58 -7.52 -3.70
N LYS A 35 2.12 -6.41 -4.26
CA LYS A 35 2.38 -5.05 -3.76
C LYS A 35 1.79 -4.87 -2.37
N ALA A 36 0.54 -5.28 -2.15
CA ALA A 36 -0.10 -5.25 -0.84
C ALA A 36 0.72 -6.02 0.21
N ALA A 37 1.09 -7.27 -0.10
CA ALA A 37 1.92 -8.10 0.77
C ALA A 37 3.28 -7.45 1.07
N HIS A 38 3.91 -6.84 0.07
CA HIS A 38 5.17 -6.13 0.23
C HIS A 38 5.04 -4.95 1.21
N TYR A 39 4.02 -4.12 1.05
CA TYR A 39 3.75 -3.00 1.96
C TYR A 39 3.43 -3.47 3.38
N PHE A 40 2.63 -4.52 3.54
CA PHE A 40 2.35 -5.08 4.87
C PHE A 40 3.59 -5.65 5.55
N MET A 41 4.50 -6.27 4.78
CA MET A 41 5.80 -6.70 5.32
C MET A 41 6.63 -5.51 5.81
N GLN A 42 6.66 -4.40 5.06
CA GLN A 42 7.36 -3.19 5.51
C GLN A 42 6.70 -2.57 6.76
N ALA A 43 5.36 -2.54 6.81
CA ALA A 43 4.62 -2.08 7.99
C ALA A 43 4.98 -2.90 9.23
N ALA A 44 5.00 -4.24 9.11
CA ALA A 44 5.40 -5.14 10.18
C ALA A 44 6.83 -4.86 10.67
N ARG A 45 7.78 -4.65 9.75
CA ARG A 45 9.16 -4.29 10.11
C ARG A 45 9.24 -2.98 10.90
N HIS A 46 8.46 -1.97 10.50
CA HIS A 46 8.42 -0.71 11.24
C HIS A 46 7.74 -0.83 12.60
N HIS A 47 6.70 -1.64 12.74
CA HIS A 47 6.14 -1.93 14.06
C HIS A 47 7.13 -2.61 15.00
N LEU A 48 7.93 -3.58 14.50
CA LEU A 48 8.99 -4.20 15.29
C LEU A 48 10.08 -3.19 15.69
N ALA A 49 10.47 -2.29 14.79
CA ALA A 49 11.43 -1.23 15.12
C ALA A 49 10.88 -0.21 16.13
N ALA A 50 9.60 0.14 16.06
CA ALA A 50 8.95 1.01 17.03
C ALA A 50 8.93 0.36 18.42
N ALA A 51 8.63 -0.94 18.51
CA ALA A 51 8.67 -1.68 19.77
C ALA A 51 10.08 -1.70 20.38
N ALA A 52 11.11 -1.97 19.57
CA ALA A 52 12.49 -1.93 20.04
C ALA A 52 12.91 -0.53 20.54
N ALA A 53 12.49 0.53 19.86
CA ALA A 53 12.75 1.91 20.30
C ALA A 53 12.03 2.26 21.62
N ASP A 54 10.83 1.73 21.85
CA ASP A 54 10.10 1.87 23.11
C ASP A 54 10.83 1.16 24.26
N ASP A 55 11.29 -0.06 24.03
CA ASP A 55 12.09 -0.84 25.00
C ASP A 55 13.39 -0.11 25.38
N ASP A 56 14.01 0.61 24.44
CA ASP A 56 15.21 1.44 24.64
C ASP A 56 14.91 2.84 25.23
N GLY A 57 13.63 3.23 25.34
CA GLY A 57 13.20 4.54 25.83
C GLY A 57 13.39 5.70 24.84
N ASP A 58 13.59 5.42 23.56
CA ASP A 58 13.70 6.43 22.49
C ASP A 58 12.31 6.74 21.90
N ALA A 59 11.62 7.69 22.53
CA ALA A 59 10.28 8.12 22.12
C ALA A 59 10.22 8.71 20.70
N ALA A 60 11.28 9.38 20.24
CA ALA A 60 11.29 10.00 18.91
C ALA A 60 11.42 8.93 17.80
N ALA A 61 12.28 7.93 18.02
CA ALA A 61 12.40 6.81 17.10
C ALA A 61 11.12 5.94 17.09
N GLN A 62 10.52 5.72 18.26
CA GLN A 62 9.26 5.02 18.41
C GLN A 62 8.14 5.69 17.58
N GLU A 63 7.95 6.99 17.74
CA GLU A 63 6.91 7.76 17.02
C GLU A 63 7.17 7.73 15.50
N MET A 64 8.42 7.97 15.08
CA MET A 64 8.79 7.92 13.66
C MET A 64 8.47 6.55 13.04
N HIS A 65 8.85 5.47 13.71
CA HIS A 65 8.61 4.12 13.20
C HIS A 65 7.12 3.76 13.21
N ALA A 66 6.36 4.18 14.22
CA ALA A 66 4.92 4.02 14.26
C ALA A 66 4.23 4.71 13.08
N PHE A 67 4.62 5.96 12.78
CA PHE A 67 4.10 6.69 11.63
C PHE A 67 4.43 6.00 10.29
N LYS A 68 5.67 5.55 10.12
CA LYS A 68 6.07 4.81 8.91
C LYS A 68 5.27 3.53 8.73
N ALA A 69 5.02 2.80 9.82
CA ALA A 69 4.21 1.58 9.78
C ALA A 69 2.77 1.87 9.30
N TYR A 70 2.13 2.90 9.87
CA TYR A 70 0.79 3.33 9.47
C TYR A 70 0.71 3.66 7.98
N ARG A 71 1.69 4.42 7.46
CA ARG A 71 1.73 4.77 6.03
C ARG A 71 1.83 3.54 5.14
N GLN A 72 2.70 2.58 5.48
CA GLN A 72 2.82 1.35 4.69
C GLN A 72 1.55 0.49 4.79
N GLN A 73 0.85 0.49 5.94
CA GLN A 73 -0.43 -0.18 6.06
C GLN A 73 -1.48 0.41 5.11
N LEU A 74 -1.58 1.75 5.02
CA LEU A 74 -2.51 2.40 4.07
C LEU A 74 -2.21 2.01 2.62
N ASN A 75 -0.94 2.03 2.22
CA ASN A 75 -0.54 1.63 0.87
C ASN A 75 -0.90 0.16 0.59
N GLY A 76 -0.66 -0.72 1.56
CA GLY A 76 -1.01 -2.14 1.44
C GLY A 76 -2.52 -2.37 1.31
N VAL A 77 -3.33 -1.65 2.09
CA VAL A 77 -4.79 -1.69 2.00
C VAL A 77 -5.26 -1.20 0.64
N HIS A 78 -4.71 -0.09 0.14
CA HIS A 78 -5.10 0.46 -1.15
C HIS A 78 -4.80 -0.52 -2.30
N CYS A 79 -3.63 -1.16 -2.31
CA CYS A 79 -3.35 -2.21 -3.30
C CYS A 79 -4.32 -3.40 -3.19
N ALA A 80 -4.67 -3.81 -1.96
CA ALA A 80 -5.64 -4.89 -1.76
C ALA A 80 -7.06 -4.50 -2.22
N GLU A 81 -7.43 -3.24 -2.05
CA GLU A 81 -8.69 -2.67 -2.52
C GLU A 81 -8.75 -2.68 -4.05
N ILE A 82 -7.71 -2.20 -4.74
CA ILE A 82 -7.64 -2.26 -6.21
C ILE A 82 -7.78 -3.69 -6.70
N ALA A 83 -7.03 -4.64 -6.10
CA ALA A 83 -7.13 -6.06 -6.47
C ALA A 83 -8.55 -6.63 -6.31
N ALA A 84 -9.31 -6.16 -5.32
CA ALA A 84 -10.68 -6.58 -5.11
C ALA A 84 -11.65 -5.97 -6.13
N MET A 85 -11.48 -4.68 -6.45
CA MET A 85 -12.32 -3.97 -7.42
C MET A 85 -12.12 -4.51 -8.84
N GLU A 86 -10.87 -4.69 -9.29
CA GLU A 86 -10.56 -5.23 -10.62
C GLU A 86 -11.14 -6.64 -10.83
N ARG A 87 -11.18 -7.45 -9.76
CA ARG A 87 -11.80 -8.77 -9.80
C ARG A 87 -13.31 -8.70 -10.02
N ASP A 88 -13.97 -7.74 -9.39
CA ASP A 88 -15.41 -7.55 -9.51
C ASP A 88 -15.75 -7.06 -10.92
N ASP A 89 -14.98 -6.11 -11.47
CA ASP A 89 -15.12 -5.62 -12.85
C ASP A 89 -14.92 -6.75 -13.88
N GLU A 90 -13.84 -7.55 -13.78
CA GLU A 90 -13.61 -8.72 -14.64
C GLU A 90 -14.77 -9.74 -14.57
N THR A 91 -15.36 -9.90 -13.40
CA THR A 91 -16.47 -10.84 -13.19
C THR A 91 -17.76 -10.34 -13.87
N GLU A 92 -18.07 -9.06 -13.77
CA GLU A 92 -19.23 -8.45 -14.43
C GLU A 92 -19.11 -8.52 -15.96
N GLU A 93 -17.93 -8.24 -16.51
CA GLU A 93 -17.65 -8.34 -17.95
C GLU A 93 -17.85 -9.77 -18.47
N LEU A 94 -17.34 -10.77 -17.75
CA LEU A 94 -17.51 -12.17 -18.11
C LEU A 94 -18.99 -12.61 -18.12
N GLN A 95 -19.77 -12.13 -17.15
CA GLN A 95 -21.21 -12.42 -17.09
C GLN A 95 -21.97 -11.77 -18.25
N ALA A 96 -21.64 -10.52 -18.60
CA ALA A 96 -22.24 -9.83 -19.73
C ALA A 96 -21.95 -10.54 -21.07
N LEU A 97 -20.72 -11.03 -21.26
CA LEU A 97 -20.34 -11.82 -22.44
C LEU A 97 -21.10 -13.15 -22.52
N GLN A 98 -21.25 -13.86 -21.39
CA GLN A 98 -22.01 -15.12 -21.34
C GLN A 98 -23.50 -14.91 -21.67
N ALA A 99 -24.10 -13.81 -21.21
CA ALA A 99 -25.49 -13.46 -21.54
C ALA A 99 -25.65 -13.21 -23.05
N GLN A 100 -24.76 -12.42 -23.66
CA GLN A 100 -24.80 -12.16 -25.11
C GLN A 100 -24.66 -13.43 -25.95
N MET A 101 -23.77 -14.35 -25.54
CA MET A 101 -23.60 -15.64 -26.22
C MET A 101 -24.82 -16.56 -26.08
N SER A 102 -25.57 -16.44 -24.99
CA SER A 102 -26.78 -17.24 -24.75
C SER A 102 -28.00 -16.73 -25.53
N GLU A 103 -28.03 -15.44 -25.89
CA GLU A 103 -29.08 -14.84 -26.72
C GLU A 103 -28.88 -15.09 -28.23
N THR A 104 -27.69 -15.55 -28.64
CA THR A 104 -27.37 -15.80 -30.06
C THR A 104 -27.57 -17.26 -30.52
N VAL A 105 -28.10 -18.14 -29.67
CA VAL A 105 -28.40 -19.55 -29.95
C VAL A 105 -29.88 -19.83 -29.76
#